data_AF-A0AAP6CWU9-F1
#
_entry.id   AF-A0AAP6CWU9-F1
#
_cell.length_a   1.000
_cell.length_b   1.000
_cell.length_c   1.000
_cell.angle_alpha   90.00
_cell.angle_beta   90.00
_cell.angle_gamma   90.00
#
_symmetry.space_group_name_H-M   'P 1'
#
loop_
_entity.id
_entity.type
_entity.pdbx_description
1 polymer ?
#
loop_
_entity_poly.entity_id
_entity_poly.type
_entity_poly.pdbx_seq_one_letter_code
_entity_poly.pdbx_strand_id
1 'polypeptide(L)'
;MKGFNKAALTIVATLGLAACGSDSDTIEYSNLQAVHASSDAPLANVWINDKPSLTNVDYGVGSGYVKLREGMNSIQVDVQLPGNETATVVPKTELDLDSDLNYNVFVVGDADGSPNPVEPLVVTRSADSMADANSLDVQVVHAASGVPAVDLYVTEPGVALASATPITNLAYKASTDVLNIPAGEYQVRLAVGDSVAFDSGKVSLAANSNLTIAAIGTGDSNSTSPVKLLVLDGSGSSIIEDMGSQAEVRVGHLVDGAPVVDVNVNGAAFAPLADLAFKEIRGYLDLAAGDYDIDVYVDGTTTNPIIDVDGLMVAGGMDYSVYAVGVVSPAIDIEALVVEDMRRAVATSATLNVTHAAANPIAEMVDIYLTTSAGIDGSDPTIANFAYKNSVQGLYVAEGTYYVTVTVAGNPSIVAVDSAPVNVMNGVVYQVVAIDDGNNGGFNLLVDDVTD
;
A
#
# COMPACT_ATOMS: atom_id res chain seq x y z
N MET A 1 10.93 63.73 90.52
CA MET A 1 11.51 63.63 89.16
C MET A 1 11.17 62.24 88.62
N LYS A 2 10.24 62.18 87.67
CA LYS A 2 9.83 61.03 86.83
C LYS A 2 10.13 61.49 85.39
N GLY A 3 10.62 60.77 84.40
CA GLY A 3 10.70 59.35 84.07
C GLY A 3 10.52 59.27 82.53
N PHE A 4 11.26 58.37 81.85
CA PHE A 4 11.04 57.83 80.49
C PHE A 4 11.02 58.71 79.22
N ASN A 5 11.87 58.36 78.23
CA ASN A 5 11.54 57.86 76.86
C ASN A 5 12.67 58.21 75.86
N LYS A 6 13.37 57.22 75.29
CA LYS A 6 13.14 56.45 74.03
C LYS A 6 14.00 56.97 72.87
N ALA A 7 14.91 56.10 72.44
CA ALA A 7 15.73 56.22 71.25
C ALA A 7 14.95 55.76 70.00
N ALA A 8 15.20 56.44 68.88
CA ALA A 8 14.82 56.02 67.54
C ALA A 8 16.06 56.10 66.66
N LEU A 9 16.44 54.98 66.04
CA LEU A 9 17.46 54.94 64.98
C LEU A 9 16.91 54.06 63.86
N THR A 10 16.72 54.68 62.70
CA THR A 10 16.14 54.10 61.49
C THR A 10 17.19 53.23 60.79
N ILE A 11 16.90 51.94 60.59
CA ILE A 11 17.69 51.01 59.77
C ILE A 11 16.87 50.66 58.53
N VAL A 12 17.46 50.89 57.36
CA VAL A 12 16.94 50.54 56.04
C VAL A 12 16.98 49.02 55.88
N ALA A 13 15.82 48.40 55.64
CA ALA A 13 15.70 46.97 55.39
C ALA A 13 15.81 46.67 53.89
N THR A 14 16.92 46.05 53.48
CA THR A 14 17.00 45.31 52.23
C THR A 14 16.45 43.90 52.46
N LEU A 15 15.21 43.64 52.04
CA LEU A 15 14.66 42.28 52.00
C LEU A 15 15.38 41.51 50.88
N GLY A 16 16.14 40.48 51.27
CA GLY A 16 16.47 39.38 50.39
C GLY A 16 15.23 38.51 50.20
N LEU A 17 14.61 38.57 49.03
CA LEU A 17 13.81 37.46 48.52
C LEU A 17 14.75 36.54 47.75
N ALA A 18 15.10 35.42 48.37
CA ALA A 18 15.55 34.26 47.63
C ALA A 18 14.34 33.72 46.87
N ALA A 19 14.24 34.06 45.58
CA ALA A 19 13.38 33.34 44.66
C ALA A 19 14.05 32.00 44.40
N CYS A 20 13.50 30.93 44.98
CA CYS A 20 13.73 29.58 44.49
C CYS A 20 13.06 29.49 43.11
N GLY A 21 13.80 29.79 42.06
CA GLY A 21 13.51 29.32 40.71
C GLY A 21 14.00 27.89 40.60
N SER A 22 13.15 26.94 40.98
CA SER A 22 13.31 25.54 40.55
C SER A 22 12.56 25.41 39.24
N ASP A 23 13.14 25.93 38.16
CA ASP A 23 12.76 25.53 36.82
C ASP A 23 13.21 24.08 36.68
N SER A 24 12.26 23.14 36.80
CA SER A 24 12.51 21.80 36.30
C SER A 24 12.53 21.92 34.78
N ASP A 25 13.70 21.84 34.18
CA ASP A 25 13.87 21.66 32.74
C ASP A 25 13.26 20.29 32.34
N THR A 26 11.94 20.17 32.32
CA THR A 26 11.28 19.01 31.72
C THR A 26 11.46 19.15 30.22
N ILE A 27 12.15 18.17 29.64
CA ILE A 27 12.20 18.06 28.18
C ILE A 27 10.83 17.55 27.77
N GLU A 28 10.06 18.43 27.14
CA GLU A 28 8.78 18.08 26.56
C GLU A 28 8.96 17.44 25.18
N TYR A 29 7.97 16.64 24.78
CA TYR A 29 7.99 15.85 23.56
C TYR A 29 6.66 15.95 22.83
N SER A 30 6.74 15.94 21.51
CA SER A 30 5.62 15.81 20.57
C SER A 30 5.71 14.47 19.84
N ASN A 31 4.67 14.12 19.09
CA ASN A 31 4.64 12.92 18.27
C ASN A 31 4.36 13.25 16.81
N LEU A 32 5.10 12.62 15.90
CA LEU A 32 4.93 12.75 14.46
C LEU A 32 4.69 11.39 13.82
N GLN A 33 3.65 11.28 13.01
CA GLN A 33 3.35 10.14 12.16
C GLN A 33 3.55 10.56 10.70
N ALA A 34 4.29 9.78 9.92
CA ALA A 34 4.45 10.02 8.49
C ALA A 34 3.48 9.13 7.72
N VAL A 35 2.88 9.67 6.66
CA VAL A 35 1.85 8.98 5.90
C VAL A 35 2.08 9.15 4.40
N HIS A 36 2.07 8.05 3.65
CA HIS A 36 2.22 8.08 2.20
C HIS A 36 0.84 8.01 1.51
N ALA A 37 0.38 9.13 0.96
CA ALA A 37 -0.95 9.25 0.36
C ALA A 37 -0.93 9.53 -1.17
N SER A 38 0.25 9.70 -1.77
CA SER A 38 0.43 9.79 -3.23
C SER A 38 0.36 8.40 -3.87
N SER A 39 -0.60 8.15 -4.75
CA SER A 39 -0.86 6.80 -5.29
C SER A 39 0.11 6.36 -6.37
N ASP A 40 0.64 7.30 -7.15
CA ASP A 40 1.54 7.05 -8.29
C ASP A 40 3.02 7.24 -7.93
N ALA A 41 3.34 7.57 -6.67
CA ALA A 41 4.72 7.70 -6.22
C ALA A 41 5.33 6.34 -5.79
N PRO A 42 6.64 6.16 -5.97
CA PRO A 42 7.35 4.98 -5.49
C PRO A 42 7.54 5.02 -3.97
N LEU A 43 8.12 3.95 -3.41
CA LEU A 43 8.43 3.81 -1.98
C LEU A 43 9.16 5.05 -1.45
N ALA A 44 8.74 5.52 -0.27
CA ALA A 44 9.33 6.68 0.38
C ALA A 44 10.21 6.31 1.60
N ASN A 45 11.22 7.13 1.84
CA ASN A 45 12.07 7.13 3.01
C ASN A 45 11.92 8.48 3.73
N VAL A 46 11.68 8.44 5.04
CA VAL A 46 11.51 9.63 5.86
C VAL A 46 12.73 9.81 6.77
N TRP A 47 13.35 10.97 6.64
CA TRP A 47 14.49 11.39 7.44
C TRP A 47 14.03 12.39 8.48
N ILE A 48 14.43 12.16 9.73
CA ILE A 48 14.14 13.05 10.85
C ILE A 48 15.46 13.39 11.53
N ASN A 49 15.78 14.67 11.66
CA ASN A 49 17.02 15.13 12.28
C ASN A 49 18.27 14.44 11.69
N ASP A 50 18.32 14.42 10.36
CA ASP A 50 19.39 13.82 9.54
C ASP A 50 19.56 12.30 9.74
N LYS A 51 18.54 11.60 10.24
CA LYS A 51 18.54 10.14 10.43
C LYS A 51 17.37 9.47 9.70
N PRO A 52 17.62 8.37 8.99
CA PRO A 52 16.54 7.60 8.39
C PRO A 52 15.71 7.02 9.54
N SER A 53 14.44 7.42 9.60
CA SER A 53 13.53 7.03 10.68
C SER A 53 12.47 6.05 10.19
N LEU A 54 12.08 6.16 8.91
CA LEU A 54 11.18 5.24 8.24
C LEU A 54 11.73 4.97 6.85
N THR A 55 11.76 3.70 6.44
CA THR A 55 12.31 3.29 5.15
C THR A 55 11.36 2.32 4.45
N ASN A 56 11.33 2.34 3.12
CA ASN A 56 10.45 1.50 2.31
C ASN A 56 8.97 1.70 2.67
N VAL A 57 8.56 2.94 2.96
CA VAL A 57 7.16 3.26 3.24
C VAL A 57 6.41 3.26 1.91
N ASP A 58 5.54 2.28 1.74
CA ASP A 58 4.69 2.21 0.54
C ASP A 58 3.48 3.14 0.65
N TYR A 59 2.85 3.39 -0.49
CA TYR A 59 1.57 4.07 -0.57
C TYR A 59 0.49 3.36 0.26
N GLY A 60 -0.37 4.15 0.90
CA GLY A 60 -1.41 3.62 1.78
C GLY A 60 -0.86 3.16 3.13
N VAL A 61 0.36 3.56 3.49
CA VAL A 61 0.98 3.24 4.79
C VAL A 61 1.18 4.51 5.62
N GLY A 62 0.76 4.43 6.89
CA GLY A 62 1.12 5.36 7.95
C GLY A 62 2.03 4.69 8.97
N SER A 63 3.08 5.38 9.39
CA SER A 63 3.99 4.87 10.42
C SER A 63 3.32 4.76 11.79
N GLY A 64 4.01 4.24 12.80
CA GLY A 64 3.67 4.60 14.18
C GLY A 64 4.13 6.03 14.51
N TYR A 65 3.64 6.58 15.62
CA TYR A 65 4.14 7.84 16.15
C TYR A 65 5.63 7.73 16.51
N VAL A 66 6.43 8.63 15.92
CA VAL A 66 7.80 8.90 16.31
C VAL A 66 7.80 10.00 17.36
N LYS A 67 8.30 9.68 18.55
CA LYS A 67 8.42 10.64 19.66
C LYS A 67 9.62 11.56 19.41
N LEU A 68 9.35 12.86 19.32
CA LEU A 68 10.34 13.90 19.02
C LEU A 68 10.33 14.95 20.12
N ARG A 69 11.47 15.62 20.34
CA ARG A 69 11.55 16.70 21.32
C ARG A 69 10.74 17.89 20.80
N GLU A 70 10.06 18.61 21.69
CA GLU A 70 9.43 19.90 21.37
C GLU A 70 10.46 20.88 20.77
N GLY A 71 10.01 21.73 19.86
CA GLY A 71 10.77 22.72 19.13
C GLY A 71 11.12 22.28 17.70
N MET A 72 12.12 22.94 17.12
CA MET A 72 12.54 22.71 15.74
C MET A 72 13.08 21.29 15.52
N ASN A 73 12.45 20.57 14.60
CA ASN A 73 12.90 19.28 14.09
C ASN A 73 12.94 19.32 12.57
N SER A 74 13.99 18.77 11.98
CA SER A 74 14.12 18.72 10.53
C SER A 74 13.51 17.43 9.97
N ILE A 75 12.71 17.57 8.92
CA ILE A 75 12.06 16.47 8.19
C ILE A 75 12.44 16.55 6.71
N GLN A 76 12.74 15.41 6.09
CA GLN A 76 12.96 15.28 4.66
C GLN A 76 12.32 13.98 4.18
N VAL A 77 11.77 13.99 2.97
CA VAL A 77 11.25 12.78 2.32
C VAL A 77 11.97 12.57 1.00
N ASP A 78 12.56 11.40 0.87
CA ASP A 78 13.13 10.92 -0.38
C ASP A 78 12.28 9.77 -0.91
N VAL A 79 12.12 9.69 -2.22
CA VAL A 79 11.49 8.53 -2.88
C VAL A 79 12.56 7.67 -3.53
N GLN A 80 12.30 6.37 -3.58
CA GLN A 80 13.19 5.40 -4.19
C GLN A 80 13.00 5.37 -5.69
N LEU A 81 14.09 5.49 -6.42
CA LEU A 81 14.13 5.39 -7.87
C LEU A 81 14.82 4.08 -8.27
N PRO A 82 14.63 3.64 -9.53
CA PRO A 82 15.33 2.46 -10.04
C PRO A 82 16.85 2.53 -9.85
N GLY A 83 17.48 1.37 -9.70
CA GLY A 83 18.94 1.27 -9.55
C GLY A 83 19.47 1.67 -8.17
N ASN A 84 18.62 1.65 -7.13
CA ASN A 84 18.92 2.09 -5.76
C ASN A 84 19.24 3.59 -5.65
N GLU A 85 18.76 4.39 -6.61
CA GLU A 85 18.81 5.84 -6.52
C GLU A 85 17.68 6.37 -5.65
N THR A 86 17.80 7.63 -5.23
CA THR A 86 16.74 8.32 -4.47
C THR A 86 16.60 9.75 -4.94
N ALA A 87 15.38 10.27 -4.96
CA ALA A 87 15.11 11.69 -5.20
C ALA A 87 14.42 12.34 -4.01
N THR A 88 14.92 13.49 -3.57
CA THR A 88 14.27 14.28 -2.53
C THR A 88 13.04 14.98 -3.09
N VAL A 89 11.85 14.59 -2.63
CA VAL A 89 10.56 15.18 -3.04
C VAL A 89 10.05 16.19 -2.03
N VAL A 90 10.35 16.00 -0.75
CA VAL A 90 10.16 17.01 0.29
C VAL A 90 11.54 17.42 0.79
N PRO A 91 12.01 18.64 0.46
CA PRO A 91 13.32 19.10 0.89
C PRO A 91 13.35 19.21 2.42
N LYS A 92 14.57 19.22 2.99
CA LYS A 92 14.79 19.40 4.42
C LYS A 92 14.04 20.63 4.93
N THR A 93 12.96 20.38 5.66
CA THR A 93 12.02 21.37 6.17
C THR A 93 12.08 21.32 7.69
N GLU A 94 12.21 22.49 8.31
CA GLU A 94 12.17 22.60 9.76
C GLU A 94 10.72 22.76 10.21
N LEU A 95 10.27 21.84 11.07
CA LEU A 95 8.95 21.84 11.68
C LEU A 95 9.11 22.17 13.17
N ASP A 96 8.43 23.22 13.62
CA ASP A 96 8.38 23.59 15.04
C ASP A 96 7.30 22.76 15.72
N LEU A 97 7.72 21.75 16.48
CA LEU A 97 6.82 20.80 17.14
C LEU A 97 6.40 21.31 18.51
N ASP A 98 5.11 21.32 18.78
CA ASP A 98 4.52 21.64 20.07
C ASP A 98 4.17 20.35 20.82
N SER A 99 4.49 20.28 22.11
CA SER A 99 4.20 19.11 22.95
C SER A 99 2.71 18.93 23.25
N ASP A 100 1.91 19.99 23.10
CA ASP A 100 0.45 19.95 23.20
C ASP A 100 -0.22 19.33 21.95
N LEU A 101 0.56 19.00 20.91
CA LEU A 101 0.07 18.52 19.62
C LEU A 101 0.71 17.19 19.20
N ASN A 102 -0.09 16.37 18.51
CA ASN A 102 0.36 15.29 17.66
C ASN A 102 0.22 15.71 16.18
N TYR A 103 1.18 15.27 15.36
CA TYR A 103 1.30 15.65 13.95
C TYR A 103 1.16 14.41 13.06
N ASN A 104 0.27 14.47 12.08
CA ASN A 104 0.19 13.53 10.98
C ASN A 104 0.65 14.26 9.71
N VAL A 105 1.79 13.88 9.16
CA VAL A 105 2.38 14.52 7.99
C VAL A 105 2.18 13.60 6.79
N PHE A 106 1.26 13.97 5.92
CA PHE A 106 0.94 13.24 4.71
C PHE A 106 1.82 13.74 3.56
N VAL A 107 2.32 12.83 2.74
CA VAL A 107 2.83 13.12 1.40
C VAL A 107 1.67 12.94 0.43
N VAL A 108 1.16 14.03 -0.12
CA VAL A 108 0.00 14.08 -1.03
C VAL A 108 0.42 14.60 -2.40
N GLY A 109 -0.45 14.48 -3.39
CA GLY A 109 -0.20 14.89 -4.78
C GLY A 109 0.23 13.71 -5.66
N ASP A 110 0.66 14.04 -6.86
CA ASP A 110 0.96 13.12 -7.95
C ASP A 110 2.45 13.24 -8.31
N ALA A 111 3.13 12.10 -8.42
CA ALA A 111 4.56 12.03 -8.69
C ALA A 111 4.93 12.52 -10.09
N ASP A 112 4.02 12.42 -11.06
CA ASP A 112 4.18 13.04 -12.37
C ASP A 112 4.04 14.58 -12.36
N GLY A 113 3.56 15.14 -11.24
CA GLY A 113 3.36 16.58 -11.03
C GLY A 113 1.98 17.11 -11.43
N SER A 114 1.05 16.26 -11.87
CA SER A 114 -0.24 16.66 -12.45
C SER A 114 -1.39 15.73 -12.00
N PRO A 115 -2.54 16.28 -11.54
CA PRO A 115 -2.87 17.70 -11.49
C PRO A 115 -2.18 18.46 -10.36
N ASN A 116 -1.67 17.78 -9.32
CA ASN A 116 -1.05 18.43 -8.17
C ASN A 116 0.36 17.87 -7.94
N PRO A 117 1.41 18.70 -7.85
CA PRO A 117 2.73 18.21 -7.49
C PRO A 117 2.77 17.65 -6.07
N VAL A 118 3.67 16.69 -5.83
CA VAL A 118 3.92 16.13 -4.50
C VAL A 118 4.27 17.24 -3.50
N GLU A 119 3.57 17.28 -2.37
CA GLU A 119 3.79 18.23 -1.28
C GLU A 119 3.42 17.64 0.08
N PRO A 120 3.96 18.18 1.20
CA PRO A 120 3.53 17.77 2.53
C PRO A 120 2.21 18.44 2.93
N LEU A 121 1.29 17.64 3.47
CA LEU A 121 0.09 18.10 4.18
C LEU A 121 0.25 17.78 5.67
N VAL A 122 0.39 18.81 6.49
CA VAL A 122 0.50 18.69 7.94
C VAL A 122 -0.88 18.81 8.58
N VAL A 123 -1.32 17.76 9.24
CA VAL A 123 -2.57 17.74 10.02
C VAL A 123 -2.21 17.58 11.49
N THR A 124 -2.74 18.46 12.33
CA THR A 124 -2.48 18.44 13.76
C THR A 124 -3.73 18.08 14.54
N ARG A 125 -3.52 17.51 15.72
CA ARG A 125 -4.54 17.26 16.74
C ARG A 125 -3.95 17.44 18.12
N SER A 126 -4.78 17.68 19.13
CA SER A 126 -4.29 17.78 20.51
C SER A 126 -3.65 16.46 20.97
N ALA A 127 -2.58 16.57 21.77
CA ALA A 127 -1.97 15.45 22.46
C ALA A 127 -2.87 14.93 23.60
N ASP A 128 -3.71 15.79 24.16
CA ASP A 128 -4.73 15.43 25.14
C ASP A 128 -5.97 14.90 24.43
N SER A 129 -6.23 13.61 24.59
CA SER A 129 -7.43 12.97 24.05
C SER A 129 -8.66 13.32 24.88
N MET A 130 -9.79 13.54 24.20
CA MET A 130 -11.12 13.64 24.79
C MET A 130 -11.82 12.27 24.87
N ALA A 131 -11.25 11.23 24.27
CA ALA A 131 -11.81 9.88 24.26
C ALA A 131 -11.85 9.27 25.67
N ASP A 132 -12.93 8.55 25.96
CA ASP A 132 -13.12 7.83 27.22
C ASP A 132 -13.69 6.43 27.01
N ALA A 133 -14.10 5.76 28.09
CA ALA A 133 -14.67 4.41 28.05
C ALA A 133 -15.95 4.27 27.19
N ASN A 134 -16.56 5.36 26.75
CA ASN A 134 -17.78 5.41 25.94
C ASN A 134 -17.62 6.23 24.65
N SER A 135 -16.49 6.87 24.41
CA SER A 135 -16.27 7.78 23.27
C SER A 135 -14.92 7.57 22.61
N LEU A 136 -14.78 8.10 21.40
CA LEU A 136 -13.54 8.15 20.66
C LEU A 136 -13.34 9.51 20.00
N ASP A 137 -12.09 9.81 19.66
CA ASP A 137 -11.71 11.00 18.93
C ASP A 137 -11.40 10.65 17.48
N VAL A 138 -12.11 11.25 16.53
CA VAL A 138 -11.93 11.05 15.09
C VAL A 138 -11.63 12.37 14.39
N GLN A 139 -10.60 12.39 13.56
CA GLN A 139 -10.33 13.48 12.62
C GLN A 139 -10.34 12.92 11.20
N VAL A 140 -11.06 13.57 10.29
CA VAL A 140 -11.14 13.11 8.90
C VAL A 140 -10.37 14.07 8.00
N VAL A 141 -9.58 13.51 7.08
CA VAL A 141 -8.72 14.24 6.14
C VAL A 141 -9.07 13.83 4.72
N HIS A 142 -9.21 14.79 3.80
CA HIS A 142 -9.26 14.48 2.38
C HIS A 142 -7.86 14.63 1.77
N ALA A 143 -7.19 13.52 1.52
CA ALA A 143 -5.81 13.45 1.02
C ALA A 143 -5.69 12.92 -0.44
N ALA A 144 -6.80 12.55 -1.07
CA ALA A 144 -6.81 12.08 -2.46
C ALA A 144 -6.65 13.23 -3.49
N SER A 145 -5.55 13.23 -4.24
CA SER A 145 -5.39 14.13 -5.39
C SER A 145 -6.37 13.77 -6.50
N GLY A 146 -6.77 14.74 -7.33
CA GLY A 146 -7.69 14.54 -8.47
C GLY A 146 -9.16 14.28 -8.09
N VAL A 147 -9.46 13.99 -6.83
CA VAL A 147 -10.83 13.77 -6.35
C VAL A 147 -11.49 15.09 -5.96
N PRO A 148 -12.73 15.38 -6.43
CA PRO A 148 -13.47 16.59 -6.06
C PRO A 148 -13.79 16.67 -4.57
N ALA A 149 -14.20 17.85 -4.09
CA ALA A 149 -14.67 18.00 -2.72
C ALA A 149 -15.83 17.04 -2.40
N VAL A 150 -15.76 16.40 -1.22
CA VAL A 150 -16.71 15.38 -0.77
C VAL A 150 -17.47 15.83 0.46
N ASP A 151 -18.75 15.51 0.51
CA ASP A 151 -19.57 15.62 1.69
C ASP A 151 -19.34 14.39 2.60
N LEU A 152 -18.89 14.63 3.84
CA LEU A 152 -18.61 13.59 4.82
C LEU A 152 -19.87 13.26 5.64
N TYR A 153 -20.27 12.00 5.63
CA TYR A 153 -21.34 11.46 6.46
C TYR A 153 -20.79 10.38 7.40
N VAL A 154 -21.16 10.47 8.67
CA VAL A 154 -20.95 9.40 9.66
C VAL A 154 -22.28 9.14 10.32
N THR A 155 -22.85 7.96 10.09
CA THR A 155 -24.19 7.60 10.56
C THR A 155 -24.20 6.22 11.19
N GLU A 156 -25.28 5.87 11.88
CA GLU A 156 -25.57 4.46 12.16
C GLU A 156 -25.68 3.67 10.84
N PRO A 157 -25.35 2.36 10.84
CA PRO A 157 -25.40 1.53 9.64
C PRO A 157 -26.80 1.46 9.03
N GLY A 158 -26.88 1.63 7.70
CA GLY A 158 -28.13 1.49 6.94
C GLY A 158 -29.02 2.74 6.93
N VAL A 159 -28.63 3.83 7.60
CA VAL A 159 -29.34 5.12 7.49
C VAL A 159 -29.22 5.65 6.05
N ALA A 160 -30.33 6.06 5.43
CA ALA A 160 -30.33 6.62 4.08
C ALA A 160 -29.74 8.06 4.07
N LEU A 161 -28.83 8.36 3.13
CA LEU A 161 -28.20 9.70 3.05
C LEU A 161 -29.21 10.83 2.85
N ALA A 162 -30.30 10.58 2.13
CA ALA A 162 -31.37 11.57 1.93
C ALA A 162 -32.04 12.06 3.23
N SER A 163 -31.85 11.33 4.33
CA SER A 163 -32.34 11.69 5.67
C SER A 163 -31.23 12.18 6.62
N ALA A 164 -29.98 12.14 6.18
CA ALA A 164 -28.82 12.56 6.94
C ALA A 164 -28.33 13.93 6.44
N THR A 165 -27.60 14.64 7.30
CA THR A 165 -26.88 15.87 6.92
C THR A 165 -25.39 15.59 6.95
N PRO A 166 -24.61 16.08 5.98
CA PRO A 166 -23.17 15.93 6.03
C PRO A 166 -22.62 16.70 7.23
N ILE A 167 -21.57 16.15 7.84
CA ILE A 167 -20.82 16.82 8.91
C ILE A 167 -20.16 18.08 8.35
N THR A 168 -19.54 17.94 7.18
CA THR A 168 -18.89 19.03 6.45
C THR A 168 -18.64 18.62 5.00
N ASN A 169 -18.31 19.60 4.16
CA ASN A 169 -17.77 19.39 2.83
C ASN A 169 -16.25 19.56 2.87
N LEU A 170 -15.49 18.49 2.59
CA LEU A 170 -14.04 18.48 2.59
C LEU A 170 -13.53 18.64 1.17
N ALA A 171 -12.81 19.73 0.88
CA ALA A 171 -12.01 19.83 -0.34
C ALA A 171 -10.68 19.06 -0.19
N TYR A 172 -9.99 18.80 -1.29
CA TYR A 172 -8.63 18.24 -1.26
C TYR A 172 -7.72 19.03 -0.30
N LYS A 173 -7.02 18.30 0.57
CA LYS A 173 -6.18 18.77 1.70
C LYS A 173 -6.92 19.40 2.88
N ALA A 174 -8.25 19.46 2.86
CA ALA A 174 -9.02 19.88 4.03
C ALA A 174 -9.11 18.75 5.06
N SER A 175 -9.26 19.12 6.32
CA SER A 175 -9.54 18.20 7.42
C SER A 175 -10.61 18.78 8.34
N THR A 176 -11.26 17.91 9.11
CA THR A 176 -12.13 18.32 10.21
C THR A 176 -11.30 18.75 11.42
N ASP A 177 -11.92 19.47 12.35
CA ASP A 177 -11.47 19.43 13.75
C ASP A 177 -11.58 18.01 14.30
N VAL A 178 -10.95 17.74 15.44
CA VAL A 178 -11.14 16.47 16.15
C VAL A 178 -12.57 16.41 16.69
N LEU A 179 -13.29 15.36 16.31
CA LEU A 179 -14.64 15.09 16.74
C LEU A 179 -14.61 14.02 17.84
N ASN A 180 -15.15 14.33 19.02
CA ASN A 180 -15.40 13.33 20.05
C ASN A 180 -16.82 12.78 19.88
N ILE A 181 -16.92 11.52 19.46
CA ILE A 181 -18.20 10.85 19.18
C ILE A 181 -18.37 9.62 20.07
N PRO A 182 -19.60 9.15 20.32
CA PRO A 182 -19.83 7.88 21.02
C PRO A 182 -19.15 6.71 20.29
N ALA A 183 -18.68 5.73 21.05
CA ALA A 183 -18.21 4.47 20.48
C ALA A 183 -19.41 3.63 20.00
N GLY A 184 -19.23 2.89 18.91
CA GLY A 184 -20.30 2.09 18.33
C GLY A 184 -20.06 1.65 16.89
N GLU A 185 -21.11 1.11 16.29
CA GLU A 185 -21.12 0.74 14.87
C GLU A 185 -21.53 1.95 14.04
N TYR A 186 -20.76 2.24 13.00
CA TYR A 186 -20.98 3.36 12.10
C TYR A 186 -20.87 2.91 10.64
N GLN A 187 -21.31 3.81 9.76
CA GLN A 187 -21.08 3.76 8.33
C GLN A 187 -20.54 5.12 7.92
N VAL A 188 -19.29 5.14 7.42
CA VAL A 188 -18.59 6.34 6.94
C VAL A 188 -18.76 6.42 5.44
N ARG A 189 -19.35 7.52 4.96
CA ARG A 189 -19.65 7.72 3.55
C ARG A 189 -19.18 9.06 3.07
N LEU A 190 -18.65 9.09 1.86
CA LEU A 190 -18.24 10.29 1.15
C LEU A 190 -19.13 10.43 -0.09
N ALA A 191 -19.73 11.60 -0.28
CA ALA A 191 -20.60 11.86 -1.43
C ALA A 191 -20.09 13.04 -2.26
N VAL A 192 -20.30 12.96 -3.58
CA VAL A 192 -20.07 14.07 -4.51
C VAL A 192 -21.43 14.46 -5.08
N GLY A 193 -21.98 15.58 -4.59
CA GLY A 193 -23.37 15.92 -4.84
C GLY A 193 -24.31 14.87 -4.25
N ASP A 194 -25.24 14.34 -5.05
CA ASP A 194 -26.22 13.33 -4.59
C ASP A 194 -25.71 11.87 -4.70
N SER A 195 -24.51 11.66 -5.24
CA SER A 195 -23.93 10.34 -5.46
C SER A 195 -22.98 9.96 -4.35
N VAL A 196 -23.13 8.75 -3.79
CA VAL A 196 -22.14 8.16 -2.89
C VAL A 196 -20.90 7.79 -3.71
N ALA A 197 -19.76 8.36 -3.36
CA ALA A 197 -18.47 8.07 -3.97
C ALA A 197 -17.71 7.01 -3.19
N PHE A 198 -17.91 6.93 -1.88
CA PHE A 198 -17.32 5.90 -1.02
C PHE A 198 -18.29 5.52 0.09
N ASP A 199 -18.33 4.25 0.44
CA ASP A 199 -19.07 3.67 1.54
C ASP A 199 -18.24 2.60 2.25
N SER A 200 -17.89 2.84 3.52
CA SER A 200 -17.12 1.88 4.32
C SER A 200 -17.87 0.57 4.62
N GLY A 201 -19.18 0.53 4.33
CA GLY A 201 -20.08 -0.42 4.97
C GLY A 201 -20.09 -0.24 6.48
N LYS A 202 -20.44 -1.29 7.21
CA LYS A 202 -20.47 -1.25 8.67
C LYS A 202 -19.07 -1.38 9.24
N VAL A 203 -18.65 -0.37 10.01
CA VAL A 203 -17.36 -0.33 10.72
C VAL A 203 -17.58 -0.17 12.23
N SER A 204 -16.77 -0.86 13.02
CA SER A 204 -16.79 -0.74 14.49
C SER A 204 -15.77 0.30 14.92
N LEU A 205 -16.23 1.35 15.60
CA LEU A 205 -15.38 2.41 16.15
C LEU A 205 -15.34 2.27 17.68
N ALA A 206 -14.21 1.79 18.18
CA ALA A 206 -14.04 1.44 19.59
C ALA A 206 -13.85 2.67 20.50
N ALA A 207 -14.24 2.53 21.77
CA ALA A 207 -14.03 3.54 22.80
C ALA A 207 -12.54 3.67 23.17
N ASN A 208 -12.12 4.84 23.67
CA ASN A 208 -10.73 5.23 23.95
C ASN A 208 -9.81 5.27 22.70
N SER A 209 -10.37 5.23 21.49
CA SER A 209 -9.59 5.32 20.26
C SER A 209 -9.31 6.78 19.87
N ASN A 210 -8.15 7.00 19.26
CA ASN A 210 -7.73 8.27 18.68
C ASN A 210 -7.39 8.04 17.22
N LEU A 211 -8.35 8.30 16.33
CA LEU A 211 -8.24 7.95 14.92
C LEU A 211 -8.08 9.20 14.06
N THR A 212 -7.13 9.18 13.14
CA THR A 212 -7.13 10.07 11.98
C THR A 212 -7.45 9.22 10.75
N ILE A 213 -8.53 9.52 10.06
CA ILE A 213 -9.02 8.77 8.91
C ILE A 213 -8.84 9.62 7.66
N ALA A 214 -7.99 9.20 6.75
CA ALA A 214 -7.71 9.92 5.52
C ALA A 214 -8.33 9.23 4.31
N ALA A 215 -9.12 9.96 3.53
CA ALA A 215 -9.50 9.53 2.19
C ALA A 215 -8.29 9.74 1.26
N ILE A 216 -7.68 8.66 0.80
CA ILE A 216 -6.60 8.64 -0.18
C ILE A 216 -7.16 8.11 -1.50
N GLY A 217 -6.47 8.30 -2.64
CA GLY A 217 -6.91 7.66 -3.90
C GLY A 217 -7.01 6.14 -3.74
N THR A 218 -7.53 5.40 -4.71
CA THR A 218 -7.43 3.92 -4.68
C THR A 218 -6.10 3.42 -5.24
N GLY A 219 -5.56 4.14 -6.23
CA GLY A 219 -4.44 3.68 -7.05
C GLY A 219 -4.83 2.60 -8.05
N ASP A 220 -6.13 2.38 -8.22
CA ASP A 220 -6.77 1.39 -9.09
C ASP A 220 -7.82 2.13 -9.94
N SER A 221 -7.71 2.00 -11.27
CA SER A 221 -8.57 2.67 -12.25
C SER A 221 -9.88 1.93 -12.55
N ASN A 222 -9.98 0.65 -12.17
CA ASN A 222 -11.18 -0.16 -12.30
C ASN A 222 -12.05 -0.09 -11.03
N SER A 223 -11.51 0.43 -9.93
CA SER A 223 -12.27 0.67 -8.70
C SER A 223 -13.55 1.47 -8.94
N THR A 224 -14.64 1.00 -8.31
CA THR A 224 -15.94 1.68 -8.31
C THR A 224 -15.95 2.93 -7.42
N SER A 225 -14.97 3.06 -6.51
CA SER A 225 -14.76 4.23 -5.67
C SER A 225 -13.47 4.96 -6.06
N PRO A 226 -13.45 6.31 -6.09
CA PRO A 226 -12.23 7.06 -6.37
C PRO A 226 -11.26 7.11 -5.17
N VAL A 227 -11.70 6.65 -3.99
CA VAL A 227 -10.91 6.71 -2.76
C VAL A 227 -11.05 5.45 -1.94
N LYS A 228 -10.08 5.22 -1.06
CA LYS A 228 -10.20 4.32 0.08
C LYS A 228 -9.83 5.06 1.36
N LEU A 229 -10.20 4.51 2.53
CA LEU A 229 -9.90 5.17 3.80
C LEU A 229 -8.67 4.53 4.46
N LEU A 230 -7.66 5.36 4.68
CA LEU A 230 -6.50 5.05 5.51
C LEU A 230 -6.77 5.46 6.95
N VAL A 231 -6.90 4.49 7.85
CA VAL A 231 -7.13 4.70 9.28
C VAL A 231 -5.81 4.67 10.02
N LEU A 232 -5.51 5.75 10.73
CA LEU A 232 -4.31 5.93 11.55
C LEU A 232 -4.71 5.92 13.02
N ASP A 233 -4.10 5.04 13.82
CA ASP A 233 -4.38 4.91 15.27
C ASP A 233 -3.23 5.36 16.16
N GLY A 234 -2.18 5.94 15.56
CA GLY A 234 -0.95 6.37 16.22
C GLY A 234 0.08 5.27 16.44
N SER A 235 -0.29 3.99 16.27
CA SER A 235 0.64 2.85 16.29
C SER A 235 1.02 2.38 14.89
N GLY A 236 0.13 2.59 13.92
CA GLY A 236 0.34 2.30 12.51
C GLY A 236 -0.86 2.74 11.67
N SER A 237 -1.14 1.98 10.61
CA SER A 237 -2.28 2.22 9.73
C SER A 237 -2.99 0.96 9.28
N SER A 238 -4.23 1.11 8.85
CA SER A 238 -5.02 0.08 8.17
C SER A 238 -5.88 0.70 7.07
N ILE A 239 -6.31 -0.11 6.11
CA ILE A 239 -7.17 0.32 4.99
C ILE A 239 -8.59 -0.18 5.22
N ILE A 240 -9.56 0.69 4.90
CA ILE A 240 -10.96 0.33 4.69
C ILE A 240 -11.26 0.60 3.23
N GLU A 241 -11.53 -0.47 2.50
CA GLU A 241 -12.00 -0.42 1.11
C GLU A 241 -13.48 -0.04 1.04
N ASP A 242 -13.92 0.38 -0.13
CA ASP A 242 -15.35 0.58 -0.39
C ASP A 242 -16.07 -0.77 -0.25
N MET A 243 -17.26 -0.77 0.34
CA MET A 243 -18.02 -2.00 0.55
C MET A 243 -18.48 -2.67 -0.76
N GLY A 244 -18.47 -1.93 -1.87
CA GLY A 244 -18.70 -2.39 -3.22
C GLY A 244 -17.42 -2.79 -3.98
N SER A 245 -16.23 -2.65 -3.39
CA SER A 245 -14.99 -3.06 -4.01
C SER A 245 -15.01 -4.56 -4.33
N GLN A 246 -14.71 -4.88 -5.58
CA GLN A 246 -14.60 -6.24 -6.08
C GLN A 246 -13.13 -6.68 -6.04
N ALA A 247 -12.90 -7.98 -5.98
CA ALA A 247 -11.60 -8.56 -6.30
C ALA A 247 -11.48 -8.65 -7.82
N GLU A 248 -10.27 -8.51 -8.34
CA GLU A 248 -9.97 -8.67 -9.75
C GLU A 248 -9.08 -9.90 -9.94
N VAL A 249 -9.56 -10.90 -10.67
CA VAL A 249 -8.83 -12.18 -10.80
C VAL A 249 -8.55 -12.53 -12.25
N ARG A 250 -7.30 -12.89 -12.54
CA ARG A 250 -6.94 -13.55 -13.79
C ARG A 250 -6.46 -14.97 -13.54
N VAL A 251 -6.70 -15.84 -14.52
CA VAL A 251 -6.39 -17.26 -14.44
C VAL A 251 -5.52 -17.65 -15.62
N GLY A 252 -4.45 -18.40 -15.36
CA GLY A 252 -3.53 -18.85 -16.38
C GLY A 252 -3.25 -20.35 -16.34
N HIS A 253 -3.29 -21.00 -17.50
CA HIS A 253 -2.88 -22.39 -17.63
C HIS A 253 -1.41 -22.47 -18.05
N LEU A 254 -0.52 -22.81 -17.09
CA LEU A 254 0.94 -22.78 -17.30
C LEU A 254 1.61 -24.17 -17.32
N VAL A 255 0.84 -25.26 -17.30
CA VAL A 255 1.38 -26.62 -17.28
C VAL A 255 1.66 -27.12 -18.70
N ASP A 256 2.93 -27.22 -19.06
CA ASP A 256 3.34 -27.82 -20.33
C ASP A 256 2.95 -29.31 -20.41
N GLY A 257 2.41 -29.70 -21.56
CA GLY A 257 1.96 -31.06 -21.84
C GLY A 257 0.62 -31.47 -21.22
N ALA A 258 -0.05 -30.60 -20.47
CA ALA A 258 -1.42 -30.86 -20.00
C ALA A 258 -2.45 -30.55 -21.12
N PRO A 259 -3.65 -31.16 -21.07
CA PRO A 259 -4.71 -30.88 -22.05
C PRO A 259 -5.35 -29.50 -21.82
N VAL A 260 -6.17 -29.06 -22.77
CA VAL A 260 -7.10 -27.93 -22.57
C VAL A 260 -8.02 -28.23 -21.39
N VAL A 261 -8.33 -27.21 -20.60
CA VAL A 261 -9.11 -27.36 -19.36
C VAL A 261 -10.34 -26.46 -19.32
N ASP A 262 -11.34 -26.90 -18.57
CA ASP A 262 -12.50 -26.12 -18.16
C ASP A 262 -12.39 -25.77 -16.67
N VAL A 263 -12.72 -24.53 -16.32
CA VAL A 263 -12.75 -24.06 -14.93
C VAL A 263 -14.19 -23.93 -14.46
N ASN A 264 -14.50 -24.60 -13.34
CA ASN A 264 -15.74 -24.38 -12.61
C ASN A 264 -15.48 -23.48 -11.40
N VAL A 265 -16.44 -22.61 -11.12
CA VAL A 265 -16.47 -21.75 -9.94
C VAL A 265 -17.75 -22.07 -9.17
N ASN A 266 -17.63 -22.40 -7.88
CA ASN A 266 -18.72 -22.80 -7.01
C ASN A 266 -19.57 -23.94 -7.61
N GLY A 267 -18.89 -24.94 -8.18
CA GLY A 267 -19.49 -26.15 -8.76
C GLY A 267 -20.17 -25.96 -10.12
N ALA A 268 -20.03 -24.81 -10.78
CA ALA A 268 -20.61 -24.55 -12.09
C ALA A 268 -19.54 -24.08 -13.11
N ALA A 269 -19.66 -24.54 -14.36
CA ALA A 269 -18.79 -24.11 -15.45
C ALA A 269 -18.81 -22.59 -15.63
N PHE A 270 -17.61 -22.01 -15.72
CA PHE A 270 -17.43 -20.57 -15.74
C PHE A 270 -16.98 -20.13 -17.13
N ALA A 271 -17.95 -19.66 -17.93
CA ALA A 271 -17.78 -19.40 -19.36
C ALA A 271 -16.57 -18.50 -19.74
N PRO A 272 -16.18 -17.45 -18.97
CA PRO A 272 -14.98 -16.67 -19.28
C PRO A 272 -13.69 -17.49 -19.33
N LEU A 273 -13.65 -18.63 -18.65
CA LEU A 273 -12.48 -19.51 -18.52
C LEU A 273 -12.69 -20.89 -19.16
N ALA A 274 -13.69 -21.04 -20.04
CA ALA A 274 -13.91 -22.28 -20.78
C ALA A 274 -12.80 -22.52 -21.81
N ASP A 275 -12.45 -23.78 -22.07
CA ASP A 275 -11.43 -24.15 -23.07
C ASP A 275 -10.08 -23.42 -22.88
N LEU A 276 -9.59 -23.28 -21.64
CA LEU A 276 -8.32 -22.59 -21.37
C LEU A 276 -7.15 -23.49 -21.80
N ALA A 277 -6.35 -23.02 -22.76
CA ALA A 277 -5.21 -23.78 -23.29
C ALA A 277 -3.88 -23.39 -22.63
N PHE A 278 -2.87 -24.26 -22.74
CA PHE A 278 -1.51 -23.96 -22.28
C PHE A 278 -1.00 -22.61 -22.84
N LYS A 279 -0.41 -21.79 -21.94
CA LYS A 279 0.04 -20.40 -22.12
C LYS A 279 -1.07 -19.35 -22.22
N GLU A 280 -2.33 -19.73 -22.18
CA GLU A 280 -3.40 -18.76 -22.10
C GLU A 280 -3.55 -18.26 -20.66
N ILE A 281 -3.58 -16.93 -20.54
CA ILE A 281 -3.95 -16.20 -19.33
C ILE A 281 -5.16 -15.35 -19.71
N ARG A 282 -6.22 -15.40 -18.89
CA ARG A 282 -7.47 -14.66 -19.12
C ARG A 282 -7.91 -13.95 -17.84
N GLY A 283 -8.37 -12.72 -17.97
CA GLY A 283 -8.79 -11.83 -16.87
C GLY A 283 -8.34 -10.39 -17.13
N TYR A 284 -8.41 -9.46 -16.19
CA TYR A 284 -8.91 -9.53 -14.83
C TYR A 284 -10.45 -9.53 -14.78
N LEU A 285 -11.01 -10.40 -13.94
CA LEU A 285 -12.46 -10.60 -13.82
C LEU A 285 -12.91 -10.10 -12.46
N ASP A 286 -13.96 -9.26 -12.46
CA ASP A 286 -14.57 -8.76 -11.24
C ASP A 286 -15.31 -9.88 -10.48
N LEU A 287 -14.87 -10.13 -9.25
CA LEU A 287 -15.46 -11.08 -8.32
C LEU A 287 -15.87 -10.37 -7.04
N ALA A 288 -17.02 -10.71 -6.49
CA ALA A 288 -17.37 -10.19 -5.17
C ALA A 288 -16.38 -10.74 -4.14
N ALA A 289 -16.05 -9.95 -3.11
CA ALA A 289 -15.22 -10.45 -2.01
C ALA A 289 -15.90 -11.66 -1.35
N GLY A 290 -15.14 -12.73 -1.10
CA GLY A 290 -15.67 -13.96 -0.53
C GLY A 290 -14.83 -15.19 -0.84
N ASP A 291 -15.38 -16.35 -0.48
CA ASP A 291 -14.77 -17.65 -0.71
C ASP A 291 -15.33 -18.30 -1.98
N TYR A 292 -14.45 -18.89 -2.77
CA TYR A 292 -14.80 -19.56 -4.02
C TYR A 292 -14.22 -20.98 -4.08
N ASP A 293 -15.05 -21.94 -4.44
CA ASP A 293 -14.60 -23.30 -4.74
C ASP A 293 -14.23 -23.38 -6.23
N ILE A 294 -12.98 -23.75 -6.52
CA ILE A 294 -12.43 -23.80 -7.88
C ILE A 294 -12.08 -25.23 -8.24
N ASP A 295 -12.74 -25.75 -9.26
CA ASP A 295 -12.39 -27.04 -9.86
C ASP A 295 -11.86 -26.81 -11.28
N VAL A 296 -10.79 -27.52 -11.65
CA VAL A 296 -10.27 -27.53 -13.02
C VAL A 296 -10.39 -28.93 -13.60
N TYR A 297 -11.15 -29.07 -14.69
CA TYR A 297 -11.38 -30.34 -15.38
C TYR A 297 -10.64 -30.36 -16.72
N VAL A 298 -10.33 -31.56 -17.22
CA VAL A 298 -9.99 -31.70 -18.64
C VAL A 298 -11.21 -31.32 -19.46
N ASP A 299 -11.01 -30.58 -20.57
CA ASP A 299 -12.08 -30.17 -21.49
C ASP A 299 -13.01 -31.36 -21.83
N GLY A 300 -14.31 -31.11 -21.73
CA GLY A 300 -15.37 -32.08 -22.01
C GLY A 300 -15.59 -33.13 -20.91
N THR A 301 -14.93 -32.99 -19.75
CA THR A 301 -15.14 -33.84 -18.57
C THR A 301 -15.74 -33.06 -17.40
N THR A 302 -16.35 -33.78 -16.44
CA THR A 302 -17.00 -33.15 -15.27
C THR A 302 -16.76 -33.94 -13.97
N THR A 303 -15.77 -34.84 -13.96
CA THR A 303 -15.47 -35.73 -12.83
C THR A 303 -13.97 -35.91 -12.72
N ASN A 304 -13.45 -36.08 -11.51
CA ASN A 304 -12.02 -36.17 -11.22
C ASN A 304 -11.28 -34.89 -11.67
N PRO A 305 -11.52 -33.76 -10.99
CA PRO A 305 -10.80 -32.53 -11.29
C PRO A 305 -9.29 -32.74 -11.15
N ILE A 306 -8.51 -32.05 -11.97
CA ILE A 306 -7.04 -32.02 -11.93
C ILE A 306 -6.59 -31.13 -10.76
N ILE A 307 -7.27 -30.01 -10.56
CA ILE A 307 -7.09 -29.09 -9.43
C ILE A 307 -8.44 -28.94 -8.74
N ASP A 308 -8.43 -29.04 -7.42
CA ASP A 308 -9.58 -28.93 -6.53
C ASP A 308 -9.16 -28.02 -5.36
N VAL A 309 -9.71 -26.80 -5.32
CA VAL A 309 -9.44 -25.78 -4.30
C VAL A 309 -10.75 -25.37 -3.66
N ASP A 310 -10.95 -25.82 -2.42
CA ASP A 310 -12.09 -25.40 -1.60
C ASP A 310 -11.78 -24.08 -0.88
N GLY A 311 -12.71 -23.13 -0.95
CA GLY A 311 -12.68 -21.89 -0.16
C GLY A 311 -11.50 -20.96 -0.47
N LEU A 312 -11.16 -20.78 -1.74
CA LEU A 312 -10.22 -19.75 -2.16
C LEU A 312 -10.80 -18.37 -1.82
N MET A 313 -10.24 -17.72 -0.81
CA MET A 313 -10.67 -16.40 -0.38
C MET A 313 -10.08 -15.31 -1.28
N VAL A 314 -10.92 -14.42 -1.81
CA VAL A 314 -10.52 -13.19 -2.49
C VAL A 314 -11.12 -11.99 -1.78
N ALA A 315 -10.31 -10.94 -1.58
CA ALA A 315 -10.74 -9.71 -0.92
C ALA A 315 -11.06 -8.61 -1.94
N GLY A 316 -12.04 -7.77 -1.63
CA GLY A 316 -12.36 -6.60 -2.45
C GLY A 316 -11.21 -5.59 -2.43
N GLY A 317 -10.94 -4.95 -3.58
CA GLY A 317 -9.83 -4.01 -3.74
C GLY A 317 -8.46 -4.70 -3.89
N MET A 318 -8.45 -6.01 -4.17
CA MET A 318 -7.23 -6.79 -4.37
C MET A 318 -7.25 -7.49 -5.73
N ASP A 319 -6.06 -7.59 -6.32
CA ASP A 319 -5.81 -8.27 -7.58
C ASP A 319 -5.11 -9.60 -7.38
N TYR A 320 -5.55 -10.62 -8.14
CA TYR A 320 -4.97 -11.96 -8.05
C TYR A 320 -4.68 -12.56 -9.42
N SER A 321 -3.51 -13.18 -9.52
CA SER A 321 -3.23 -14.21 -10.50
C SER A 321 -3.41 -15.59 -9.89
N VAL A 322 -4.18 -16.44 -10.56
CA VAL A 322 -4.30 -17.87 -10.22
C VAL A 322 -3.76 -18.70 -11.37
N TYR A 323 -2.59 -19.30 -11.18
CA TYR A 323 -1.91 -20.09 -12.20
C TYR A 323 -2.01 -21.59 -11.91
N ALA A 324 -2.41 -22.39 -12.89
CA ALA A 324 -2.17 -23.82 -12.85
C ALA A 324 -0.69 -24.06 -13.15
N VAL A 325 0.06 -24.58 -12.19
CA VAL A 325 1.51 -24.85 -12.27
C VAL A 325 1.82 -26.31 -12.01
N GLY A 326 2.99 -26.77 -12.45
CA GLY A 326 3.41 -28.18 -12.43
C GLY A 326 3.90 -28.60 -13.81
N VAL A 327 4.20 -29.88 -14.01
CA VAL A 327 4.65 -30.39 -15.31
C VAL A 327 4.29 -31.86 -15.46
N VAL A 328 3.87 -32.27 -16.67
CA VAL A 328 3.44 -33.66 -16.94
C VAL A 328 4.65 -34.61 -17.09
N SER A 329 5.79 -34.11 -17.56
CA SER A 329 7.02 -34.89 -17.76
C SER A 329 8.30 -34.04 -17.61
N PRO A 330 9.15 -34.30 -16.60
CA PRO A 330 8.96 -35.26 -15.51
C PRO A 330 7.72 -34.91 -14.70
N ALA A 331 7.00 -35.91 -14.17
CA ALA A 331 5.76 -35.64 -13.46
C ALA A 331 6.04 -34.87 -12.15
N ILE A 332 5.46 -33.68 -12.04
CA ILE A 332 5.34 -32.88 -10.83
C ILE A 332 3.86 -32.54 -10.69
N ASP A 333 3.34 -32.66 -9.47
CA ASP A 333 1.92 -32.48 -9.18
C ASP A 333 1.44 -31.12 -9.71
N ILE A 334 0.26 -31.14 -10.34
CA ILE A 334 -0.39 -29.95 -10.87
C ILE A 334 -1.21 -29.34 -9.74
N GLU A 335 -0.98 -28.06 -9.46
CA GLU A 335 -1.66 -27.33 -8.39
C GLU A 335 -1.93 -25.87 -8.79
N ALA A 336 -2.77 -25.19 -8.02
CA ALA A 336 -2.98 -23.75 -8.15
C ALA A 336 -1.89 -22.98 -7.39
N LEU A 337 -1.26 -22.03 -8.07
CA LEU A 337 -0.41 -20.99 -7.49
C LEU A 337 -1.19 -19.68 -7.50
N VAL A 338 -1.55 -19.19 -6.31
CA VAL A 338 -2.21 -17.91 -6.13
C VAL A 338 -1.16 -16.85 -5.81
N VAL A 339 -1.20 -15.74 -6.54
CA VAL A 339 -0.28 -14.61 -6.39
C VAL A 339 -1.11 -13.35 -6.28
N GLU A 340 -0.89 -12.56 -5.24
CA GLU A 340 -1.40 -11.19 -5.17
C GLU A 340 -0.60 -10.32 -6.13
N ASP A 341 -1.29 -9.65 -7.04
CA ASP A 341 -0.67 -8.80 -8.05
C ASP A 341 -0.62 -7.34 -7.57
N MET A 342 0.51 -6.66 -7.79
CA MET A 342 0.61 -5.21 -7.59
C MET A 342 0.47 -4.51 -8.94
N ARG A 343 -0.73 -4.01 -9.26
CA ARG A 343 -1.02 -3.38 -10.57
C ARG A 343 -0.98 -1.86 -10.58
N ARG A 344 -0.81 -1.27 -9.40
CA ARG A 344 -0.64 0.18 -9.20
C ARG A 344 0.52 0.72 -10.03
N ALA A 345 0.20 1.66 -10.93
CA ALA A 345 1.18 2.39 -11.71
C ALA A 345 2.08 3.27 -10.83
N VAL A 346 3.37 3.38 -11.20
CA VAL A 346 4.31 4.31 -10.58
C VAL A 346 4.84 5.25 -11.66
N ALA A 347 4.57 6.55 -11.54
CA ALA A 347 4.82 7.51 -12.60
C ALA A 347 6.29 7.63 -13.03
N THR A 348 7.22 7.33 -12.13
CA THR A 348 8.67 7.54 -12.34
C THR A 348 9.45 6.27 -12.70
N SER A 349 8.78 5.12 -12.80
CA SER A 349 9.44 3.83 -13.10
C SER A 349 8.50 2.86 -13.81
N ALA A 350 9.08 1.93 -14.58
CA ALA A 350 8.38 0.68 -14.88
C ALA A 350 8.34 -0.17 -13.61
N THR A 351 7.28 -0.94 -13.42
CA THR A 351 7.15 -1.87 -12.30
C THR A 351 7.11 -3.30 -12.85
N LEU A 352 7.94 -4.19 -12.32
CA LEU A 352 7.94 -5.61 -12.69
C LEU A 352 7.39 -6.46 -11.55
N ASN A 353 6.41 -7.29 -11.88
CA ASN A 353 5.93 -8.39 -11.06
C ASN A 353 6.42 -9.69 -11.69
N VAL A 354 7.24 -10.44 -10.96
CA VAL A 354 7.95 -11.60 -11.49
C VAL A 354 7.52 -12.85 -10.73
N THR A 355 7.02 -13.86 -11.43
CA THR A 355 6.60 -15.15 -10.86
C THR A 355 7.36 -16.31 -11.50
N HIS A 356 7.91 -17.21 -10.67
CA HIS A 356 8.53 -18.44 -11.15
C HIS A 356 7.53 -19.59 -11.18
N ALA A 357 6.92 -19.85 -12.33
CA ALA A 357 5.96 -20.96 -12.51
C ALA A 357 6.56 -22.20 -13.21
N ALA A 358 7.82 -22.15 -13.66
CA ALA A 358 8.51 -23.31 -14.22
C ALA A 358 8.84 -24.34 -13.12
N ALA A 359 8.26 -25.54 -13.23
CA ALA A 359 8.36 -26.59 -12.24
C ALA A 359 9.52 -27.56 -12.51
N ASN A 360 10.07 -27.59 -13.74
CA ASN A 360 11.13 -28.52 -14.10
C ASN A 360 12.31 -28.48 -13.10
N PRO A 361 12.77 -29.63 -12.56
CA PRO A 361 13.79 -29.67 -11.51
C PRO A 361 15.13 -29.01 -11.87
N ILE A 362 15.44 -28.84 -13.16
CA ILE A 362 16.64 -28.12 -13.60
C ILE A 362 16.54 -26.62 -13.27
N ALA A 363 15.33 -26.07 -13.21
CA ALA A 363 15.03 -24.69 -12.82
C ALA A 363 14.40 -24.62 -11.42
N GLU A 364 14.71 -25.56 -10.51
CA GLU A 364 14.23 -25.48 -9.12
C GLU A 364 14.59 -24.13 -8.46
N MET A 365 15.77 -23.62 -8.79
CA MET A 365 16.22 -22.27 -8.46
C MET A 365 16.94 -21.65 -9.65
N VAL A 366 16.62 -20.40 -9.95
CA VAL A 366 17.23 -19.62 -11.03
C VAL A 366 17.80 -18.29 -10.55
N ASP A 367 18.74 -17.76 -11.31
CA ASP A 367 19.19 -16.38 -11.22
C ASP A 367 18.62 -15.61 -12.43
N ILE A 368 18.01 -14.45 -12.17
CA ILE A 368 17.42 -13.58 -13.19
C ILE A 368 18.29 -12.34 -13.33
N TYR A 369 18.73 -12.09 -14.55
CA TYR A 369 19.52 -10.93 -14.93
C TYR A 369 18.70 -10.03 -15.84
N LEU A 370 18.66 -8.74 -15.49
CA LEU A 370 18.11 -7.68 -16.31
C LEU A 370 19.24 -6.74 -16.73
N THR A 371 19.64 -6.77 -18.01
CA THR A 371 20.81 -6.03 -18.53
C THR A 371 20.43 -5.10 -19.66
N THR A 372 21.18 -4.02 -19.89
CA THR A 372 20.93 -3.05 -20.99
C THR A 372 21.69 -3.40 -22.28
N SER A 373 22.45 -4.49 -22.26
CA SER A 373 23.17 -5.05 -23.41
C SER A 373 23.07 -6.57 -23.39
N ALA A 374 23.12 -7.22 -24.54
CA ALA A 374 23.06 -8.68 -24.63
C ALA A 374 24.16 -9.36 -23.79
N GLY A 375 23.80 -10.43 -23.09
CA GLY A 375 24.67 -11.20 -22.20
C GLY A 375 24.73 -10.67 -20.76
N ILE A 376 25.41 -11.43 -19.90
CA ILE A 376 25.48 -11.21 -18.44
C ILE A 376 26.91 -11.06 -17.91
N ASP A 377 27.90 -10.93 -18.79
CA ASP A 377 29.31 -10.87 -18.41
C ASP A 377 29.57 -9.68 -17.47
N GLY A 378 30.07 -9.98 -16.26
CA GLY A 378 30.36 -8.97 -15.24
C GLY A 378 29.13 -8.34 -14.58
N SER A 379 27.94 -8.89 -14.82
CA SER A 379 26.69 -8.47 -14.17
C SER A 379 26.36 -9.39 -13.00
N ASP A 380 25.85 -8.81 -11.91
CA ASP A 380 25.21 -9.56 -10.83
C ASP A 380 23.74 -9.81 -11.19
N PRO A 381 23.13 -10.92 -10.70
CA PRO A 381 21.71 -11.16 -10.90
C PRO A 381 20.87 -10.09 -10.21
N THR A 382 19.81 -9.65 -10.89
CA THR A 382 18.80 -8.75 -10.35
C THR A 382 17.96 -9.46 -9.28
N ILE A 383 17.63 -10.73 -9.52
CA ILE A 383 16.98 -11.61 -8.53
C ILE A 383 17.81 -12.91 -8.47
N ALA A 384 18.42 -13.19 -7.31
CA ALA A 384 19.26 -14.36 -7.11
C ALA A 384 18.52 -15.48 -6.38
N ASN A 385 18.84 -16.74 -6.69
CA ASN A 385 18.26 -17.95 -6.06
C ASN A 385 16.72 -17.93 -6.02
N PHE A 386 16.10 -17.48 -7.10
CA PHE A 386 14.66 -17.38 -7.21
C PHE A 386 14.08 -18.79 -7.40
N ALA A 387 13.37 -19.29 -6.40
CA ALA A 387 12.86 -20.65 -6.38
C ALA A 387 11.49 -20.76 -7.09
N TYR A 388 11.19 -21.97 -7.58
CA TYR A 388 9.86 -22.32 -8.09
C TYR A 388 8.74 -21.93 -7.09
N LYS A 389 7.67 -21.33 -7.62
CA LYS A 389 6.50 -20.74 -6.94
C LYS A 389 6.77 -19.48 -6.13
N ASN A 390 7.99 -18.95 -6.13
CA ASN A 390 8.21 -17.60 -5.59
C ASN A 390 7.71 -16.53 -6.55
N SER A 391 7.29 -15.41 -5.98
CA SER A 391 6.96 -14.18 -6.70
C SER A 391 7.65 -12.98 -6.05
N VAL A 392 8.02 -12.00 -6.87
CA VAL A 392 8.44 -10.65 -6.44
C VAL A 392 7.47 -9.67 -7.06
N GLN A 393 6.85 -8.83 -6.25
CA GLN A 393 5.94 -7.78 -6.68
C GLN A 393 6.62 -6.42 -6.53
N GLY A 394 6.34 -5.48 -7.43
CA GLY A 394 6.75 -4.08 -7.23
C GLY A 394 8.24 -3.78 -7.49
N LEU A 395 8.93 -4.53 -8.37
CA LEU A 395 10.33 -4.23 -8.69
C LEU A 395 10.43 -3.02 -9.62
N TYR A 396 10.96 -1.90 -9.14
CA TYR A 396 11.14 -0.68 -9.95
C TYR A 396 12.33 -0.78 -10.91
N VAL A 397 12.06 -0.49 -12.18
CA VAL A 397 13.02 -0.48 -13.27
C VAL A 397 12.91 0.84 -14.02
N ALA A 398 14.05 1.40 -14.44
CA ALA A 398 14.04 2.62 -15.23
C ALA A 398 13.45 2.35 -16.62
N GLU A 399 12.73 3.30 -17.19
CA GLU A 399 12.33 3.22 -18.59
C GLU A 399 13.55 2.97 -19.50
N GLY A 400 13.40 2.02 -20.43
CA GLY A 400 14.47 1.70 -21.36
C GLY A 400 14.33 0.34 -22.02
N THR A 401 15.39 -0.05 -22.72
CA THR A 401 15.51 -1.34 -23.40
C THR A 401 16.39 -2.28 -22.58
N TYR A 402 15.89 -3.49 -22.33
CA TYR A 402 16.56 -4.51 -21.54
C TYR A 402 16.58 -5.87 -22.22
N TYR A 403 17.54 -6.69 -21.82
CA TYR A 403 17.62 -8.11 -22.09
C TYR A 403 17.35 -8.84 -20.78
N VAL A 404 16.59 -9.94 -20.86
CA VAL A 404 16.34 -10.83 -19.74
C VAL A 404 17.08 -12.13 -19.99
N THR A 405 17.98 -12.47 -19.08
CA THR A 405 18.65 -13.76 -19.07
C THR A 405 18.32 -14.48 -17.77
N VAL A 406 17.91 -15.74 -17.87
CA VAL A 406 17.63 -16.61 -16.72
C VAL A 406 18.61 -17.78 -16.75
N THR A 407 19.33 -18.01 -15.66
CA THR A 407 20.29 -19.11 -15.54
C THR A 407 19.98 -20.00 -14.35
N VAL A 408 20.54 -21.20 -14.33
CA VAL A 408 20.54 -22.02 -13.10
C VAL A 408 21.25 -21.25 -11.99
N ALA A 409 20.67 -21.22 -10.79
CA ALA A 409 21.21 -20.46 -9.67
C ALA A 409 22.68 -20.81 -9.37
N GLY A 410 23.53 -19.79 -9.27
CA GLY A 410 24.97 -19.91 -9.03
C GLY A 410 25.77 -20.50 -10.19
N ASN A 411 25.15 -20.76 -11.36
CA ASN A 411 25.82 -21.31 -12.54
C ASN A 411 25.43 -20.57 -13.82
N PRO A 412 26.04 -19.42 -14.12
CA PRO A 412 25.70 -18.57 -15.27
C PRO A 412 26.01 -19.22 -16.62
N SER A 413 26.70 -20.38 -16.66
CA SER A 413 26.97 -21.11 -17.90
C SER A 413 25.79 -21.95 -18.40
N ILE A 414 24.75 -22.14 -17.56
CA ILE A 414 23.54 -22.87 -17.93
C ILE A 414 22.40 -21.88 -18.05
N VAL A 415 22.16 -21.42 -19.27
CA VAL A 415 21.11 -20.45 -19.60
C VAL A 415 19.81 -21.18 -19.91
N ALA A 416 18.75 -20.84 -19.19
CA ALA A 416 17.39 -21.35 -19.40
C ALA A 416 16.61 -20.46 -20.37
N VAL A 417 16.74 -19.13 -20.22
CA VAL A 417 16.12 -18.13 -21.09
C VAL A 417 17.16 -17.09 -21.47
N ASP A 418 17.17 -16.70 -22.75
CA ASP A 418 17.90 -15.56 -23.27
C ASP A 418 16.99 -14.78 -24.22
N SER A 419 16.51 -13.61 -23.79
CA SER A 419 15.47 -12.88 -24.49
C SER A 419 16.02 -12.01 -25.63
N ALA A 420 15.17 -11.71 -26.61
CA ALA A 420 15.34 -10.52 -27.43
C ALA A 420 15.20 -9.26 -26.54
N PRO A 421 15.71 -8.09 -26.97
CA PRO A 421 15.53 -6.87 -26.20
C PRO A 421 14.04 -6.51 -26.08
N VAL A 422 13.63 -6.15 -24.87
CA VAL A 422 12.28 -5.69 -24.53
C VAL A 422 12.33 -4.25 -24.04
N ASN A 423 11.29 -3.46 -24.35
CA ASN A 423 11.17 -2.09 -23.85
C ASN A 423 10.22 -2.08 -22.67
N VAL A 424 10.60 -1.38 -21.60
CA VAL A 424 9.75 -1.09 -20.45
C VAL A 424 9.57 0.42 -20.32
N MET A 425 8.37 0.85 -19.93
CA MET A 425 7.98 2.26 -19.85
C MET A 425 7.62 2.66 -18.42
N ASN A 426 7.89 3.91 -18.06
CA ASN A 426 7.42 4.47 -16.79
C ASN A 426 5.89 4.48 -16.72
N GLY A 427 5.35 4.26 -15.51
CA GLY A 427 3.90 4.20 -15.31
C GLY A 427 3.25 2.91 -15.80
N VAL A 428 4.04 1.93 -16.25
CA VAL A 428 3.53 0.62 -16.71
C VAL A 428 3.96 -0.48 -15.75
N VAL A 429 3.00 -1.33 -15.38
CA VAL A 429 3.23 -2.55 -14.61
C VAL A 429 3.25 -3.75 -15.55
N TYR A 430 4.35 -4.49 -15.54
CA TYR A 430 4.52 -5.70 -16.32
C TYR A 430 4.46 -6.93 -15.42
N GLN A 431 3.60 -7.89 -15.75
CA GLN A 431 3.69 -9.24 -15.21
C GLN A 431 4.63 -10.07 -16.07
N VAL A 432 5.62 -10.71 -15.44
CA VAL A 432 6.55 -11.64 -16.06
C VAL A 432 6.42 -13.00 -15.38
N VAL A 433 5.97 -14.02 -16.12
CA VAL A 433 5.81 -15.37 -15.59
C VAL A 433 6.72 -16.34 -16.34
N ALA A 434 7.66 -16.95 -15.62
CA ALA A 434 8.53 -17.99 -16.17
C ALA A 434 7.80 -19.34 -16.15
N ILE A 435 7.79 -20.05 -17.27
CA ILE A 435 7.08 -21.34 -17.43
C ILE A 435 8.00 -22.41 -18.03
N ASP A 436 7.65 -23.68 -17.80
CA ASP A 436 8.17 -24.78 -18.61
C ASP A 436 7.59 -24.70 -20.02
N ASP A 437 8.41 -24.98 -21.03
CA ASP A 437 8.01 -24.94 -22.45
C ASP A 437 8.88 -25.91 -23.27
N GLY A 438 8.60 -27.20 -23.15
CA GLY A 438 9.36 -28.28 -23.78
C GLY A 438 9.43 -28.16 -25.31
N ASN A 439 8.47 -27.48 -25.93
CA ASN A 439 8.45 -27.23 -27.38
C ASN A 439 9.39 -26.11 -27.83
N ASN A 440 9.93 -25.32 -26.89
CA ASN A 440 10.61 -24.05 -27.18
C ASN A 440 11.97 -23.90 -26.48
N GLY A 441 12.66 -25.01 -26.23
CA GLY A 441 13.97 -25.00 -25.57
C GLY A 441 13.92 -25.28 -24.06
N GLY A 442 12.75 -25.61 -23.52
CA GLY A 442 12.55 -26.08 -22.15
C GLY A 442 11.90 -25.05 -21.24
N PHE A 443 12.11 -23.75 -21.49
CA PHE A 443 11.61 -22.65 -20.66
C PHE A 443 11.18 -21.46 -21.50
N ASN A 444 10.25 -20.64 -21.00
CA ASN A 444 9.80 -19.43 -21.67
C ASN A 444 9.33 -18.37 -20.65
N LEU A 445 9.17 -17.12 -21.10
CA LEU A 445 8.60 -16.03 -20.32
C LEU A 445 7.30 -15.56 -20.98
N LEU A 446 6.21 -15.55 -20.22
CA LEU A 446 4.99 -14.83 -20.57
C LEU A 446 5.09 -13.43 -19.99
N VAL A 447 4.85 -12.40 -20.81
CA VAL A 447 4.97 -11.00 -20.39
C VAL A 447 3.74 -10.24 -20.84
N ASP A 448 3.02 -9.65 -19.88
CA ASP A 448 1.81 -8.87 -20.11
C ASP A 448 1.90 -7.51 -19.41
N ASP A 449 1.29 -6.48 -20.00
CA ASP A 449 0.98 -5.22 -19.34
C ASP A 449 -0.30 -5.41 -18.51
N VAL A 450 -0.22 -5.11 -17.22
CA VAL A 450 -1.29 -5.33 -16.24
C VAL A 450 -1.63 -4.06 -15.46
N THR A 451 -1.23 -2.91 -15.98
CA THR A 451 -1.38 -1.61 -15.32
C THR A 451 -2.85 -1.26 -15.06
N ASP A 452 -3.12 -0.68 -13.89
CA ASP A 452 -4.36 0.05 -13.61
C ASP A 452 -4.30 1.50 -14.09
#